data_AF-A0A9E7FAE0-F1
#
_entry.id   AF-A0A9E7FAE0-F1
#
_cell.length_a   1.000
_cell.length_b   1.000
_cell.length_c   1.000
_cell.angle_alpha   90.00
_cell.angle_beta   90.00
_cell.angle_gamma   90.00
#
_symmetry.space_group_name_H-M   'P 1'
#
loop_
_entity.id
_entity.type
_entity.pdbx_description
1 polymer ?
#
loop_
_entity_poly.entity_id
_entity_poly.type
_entity_poly.pdbx_seq_one_letter_code
_entity_poly.pdbx_strand_id
1 'polypeptide(L)'
;MRVLEQILKQTRTPVIYLNISRLTDYRKDGHPSIYRKKYMSVEEQIAAEKSQDCSHWCLPGIPDSWNELLYASLLIAGKGSWRR
;
A
#
# COMPACT_ATOMS: atom_id res chain seq x y z
N MET A 1 13.11 0.63 -5.48
CA MET A 1 13.37 2.03 -5.87
C MET A 1 14.84 2.34 -5.64
N ARG A 2 15.65 2.46 -6.71
CA ARG A 2 17.13 2.49 -6.59
C ARG A 2 17.65 3.64 -5.73
N VAL A 3 17.14 4.86 -5.93
CA VAL A 3 17.57 6.05 -5.17
C VAL A 3 17.26 5.90 -3.68
N LEU A 4 16.06 5.47 -3.32
CA LEU A 4 15.66 5.25 -1.93
C LEU A 4 16.55 4.21 -1.25
N GLU A 5 16.78 3.07 -1.90
CA GLU A 5 17.61 1.98 -1.37
C GLU A 5 19.07 2.40 -1.16
N GLN A 6 19.60 3.33 -1.97
CA GLN A 6 20.93 3.90 -1.78
C GLN A 6 20.98 4.85 -0.57
N ILE A 7 19.99 5.73 -0.43
CA ILE A 7 19.94 6.70 0.68
C ILE A 7 19.77 6.00 2.02
N LEU A 8 18.91 4.97 2.10
CA LEU A 8 18.67 4.22 3.33
C LEU A 8 19.92 3.49 3.86
N LYS A 9 20.90 3.19 3.00
CA LYS A 9 22.19 2.62 3.43
C LYS A 9 23.10 3.66 4.10
N GLN A 10 22.85 4.94 3.86
CA GLN A 10 23.66 6.07 4.35
C GLN A 10 23.04 6.72 5.60
N THR A 11 21.82 6.33 6.00
CA THR A 11 21.15 6.91 7.15
C THR A 11 21.78 6.44 8.47
N ARG A 12 22.07 7.36 9.39
CA ARG A 12 22.59 7.06 10.73
C ARG A 12 21.64 6.17 11.55
N THR A 13 20.34 6.38 11.41
CA THR A 13 19.31 5.58 12.08
C THR A 13 18.98 4.36 11.23
N PRO A 14 19.07 3.13 11.75
CA PRO A 14 18.68 1.93 11.00
C PRO A 14 17.19 1.96 10.64
N VAL A 15 16.88 1.75 9.36
CA VAL A 15 15.51 1.71 8.82
C VAL A 15 15.20 0.30 8.34
N ILE A 16 14.08 -0.26 8.78
CA ILE A 16 13.52 -1.50 8.20
C ILE A 16 12.71 -1.09 6.97
N TYR A 17 13.23 -1.40 5.78
CA TYR A 17 12.58 -1.05 4.52
C TYR A 17 11.66 -2.18 4.05
N LEU A 18 10.36 -1.89 3.95
CA LEU A 18 9.37 -2.79 3.37
C LEU A 18 9.26 -2.54 1.86
N ASN A 19 9.96 -3.34 1.06
CA ASN A 19 9.90 -3.24 -0.40
C ASN A 19 8.61 -3.88 -0.95
N ILE A 20 7.51 -3.13 -0.86
CA ILE A 20 6.18 -3.56 -1.31
C ILE A 20 5.92 -3.32 -2.81
N SER A 21 6.86 -2.72 -3.57
CA SER A 21 6.58 -2.28 -4.95
C SER A 21 6.20 -3.43 -5.88
N ARG A 22 7.01 -4.50 -5.92
CA ARG A 22 6.79 -5.61 -6.86
C ARG A 22 5.54 -6.43 -6.52
N LEU A 23 5.29 -6.71 -5.23
CA LEU A 23 4.08 -7.44 -4.83
C LEU A 23 2.82 -6.63 -5.11
N THR A 24 2.89 -5.30 -4.94
CA THR A 24 1.76 -4.39 -5.17
C THR A 24 1.46 -4.24 -6.66
N ASP A 25 2.49 -4.22 -7.52
CA ASP A 25 2.33 -4.12 -8.98
C ASP A 25 1.53 -5.30 -9.58
N TYR A 26 1.61 -6.47 -8.96
CA TYR A 26 0.79 -7.62 -9.36
C TYR A 26 -0.70 -7.46 -9.05
N ARG A 27 -1.08 -6.49 -8.20
CA ARG A 27 -2.42 -6.38 -7.62
C ARG A 27 -3.24 -5.23 -8.18
N LYS A 28 -3.19 -5.01 -9.50
CA LYS A 28 -4.00 -3.99 -10.20
C LYS A 28 -5.52 -4.16 -9.96
N ASP A 29 -5.94 -5.37 -9.59
CA ASP A 29 -7.31 -5.73 -9.24
C ASP A 29 -7.82 -5.10 -7.93
N GLY A 30 -6.93 -4.68 -7.03
CA GLY A 30 -7.36 -4.15 -5.72
C GLY A 30 -7.57 -2.65 -5.67
N HIS A 31 -7.56 -1.96 -6.80
CA HIS A 31 -7.92 -0.54 -6.86
C HIS A 31 -9.44 -0.34 -6.80
N PRO A 32 -9.93 0.76 -6.20
CA PRO A 32 -11.36 1.08 -6.19
C PRO A 32 -11.95 1.34 -7.57
N SER A 33 -11.14 1.75 -8.55
CA SER A 33 -11.64 2.16 -9.87
C SER A 33 -12.73 3.23 -9.74
N ILE A 34 -13.93 3.01 -10.27
CA ILE A 34 -15.08 3.91 -10.12
C ILE A 34 -15.74 3.81 -8.73
N TYR A 35 -15.47 2.78 -7.94
CA TYR A 35 -16.18 2.52 -6.69
C TYR A 35 -15.66 3.32 -5.49
N ARG A 36 -14.88 4.39 -5.71
CA ARG A 36 -14.36 5.27 -4.65
C ARG A 36 -15.46 6.04 -3.92
N LYS A 37 -16.57 6.35 -4.60
CA LYS A 37 -17.68 7.13 -4.03
C LYS A 37 -19.03 6.58 -4.48
N LYS A 38 -20.09 7.01 -3.80
CA LYS A 38 -21.46 6.75 -4.23
C LYS A 38 -21.86 7.73 -5.33
N TYR A 39 -22.52 7.22 -6.37
CA TYR A 39 -23.11 8.01 -7.46
C TYR A 39 -24.60 8.24 -7.20
N MET A 40 -25.11 9.39 -7.64
CA MET A 40 -26.52 9.73 -7.47
C MET A 40 -27.35 9.38 -8.71
N SER A 41 -26.71 9.19 -9.87
CA SER A 41 -27.36 8.70 -11.09
C SER A 41 -26.48 7.70 -11.85
N VAL A 42 -27.09 6.96 -12.78
CA VAL A 42 -26.39 6.00 -13.65
C VAL A 42 -25.46 6.72 -14.63
N GLU A 43 -25.87 7.90 -15.11
CA GLU A 43 -25.08 8.73 -16.03
C GLU A 43 -23.79 9.22 -15.37
N GLU A 44 -23.86 9.64 -14.10
CA GLU A 44 -22.66 10.01 -13.33
C GLU A 44 -21.71 8.82 -13.15
N GLN A 45 -22.25 7.62 -12.93
CA GLN A 45 -21.46 6.41 -12.78
C GLN A 45 -20.76 6.03 -14.09
N ILE A 46 -21.47 6.08 -15.22
CA ILE A 46 -20.89 5.82 -16.55
C ILE A 46 -19.81 6.87 -16.87
N ALA A 47 -20.06 8.15 -16.56
CA ALA A 47 -19.08 9.22 -16.80
C ALA A 47 -17.78 9.00 -16.02
N ALA A 48 -17.84 8.35 -14.85
CA ALA A 48 -16.68 8.07 -14.01
C ALA A 48 -15.72 7.02 -14.57
N GLU A 49 -16.13 6.21 -15.55
CA GLU A 49 -15.22 5.27 -16.24
C GLU A 49 -14.03 5.99 -16.89
N LYS A 50 -14.18 7.29 -17.20
CA LYS A 50 -13.10 8.14 -17.75
C LYS A 50 -12.12 8.64 -16.69
N SER A 51 -12.42 8.48 -15.40
CA SER A 51 -11.62 8.97 -14.28
C SER A 51 -11.63 7.95 -13.13
N GLN A 52 -11.03 6.79 -13.39
CA GLN A 52 -10.89 5.71 -12.41
C GLN A 52 -9.82 6.03 -11.38
N ASP A 53 -10.05 5.65 -10.12
CA ASP A 53 -9.03 5.71 -9.08
C ASP A 53 -8.10 4.49 -9.17
N CYS A 54 -6.91 4.71 -9.72
CA CYS A 54 -5.83 3.73 -9.82
C CYS A 54 -4.68 4.02 -8.83
N SER A 55 -4.91 4.88 -7.84
CA SER A 55 -3.88 5.31 -6.88
C SER A 55 -4.15 4.81 -5.47
N HIS A 56 -5.43 4.64 -5.11
CA HIS A 56 -5.86 4.13 -3.81
C HIS A 56 -6.18 2.63 -3.87
N TRP A 57 -6.49 2.04 -2.72
CA TRP A 57 -6.76 0.60 -2.58
C TRP A 57 -8.09 0.36 -1.89
N CYS A 58 -8.80 -0.69 -2.32
CA CYS A 58 -9.95 -1.22 -1.59
C CYS A 58 -9.54 -1.78 -0.23
N LEU A 59 -10.49 -1.78 0.72
CA LEU A 59 -10.38 -2.47 1.99
C LEU A 59 -11.60 -3.40 2.18
N PRO A 60 -11.41 -4.67 2.59
CA PRO A 60 -10.11 -5.35 2.78
C PRO A 60 -9.33 -5.51 1.46
N GLY A 61 -8.00 -5.54 1.51
CA GLY A 61 -7.17 -5.55 0.30
C GLY A 61 -5.65 -5.47 0.50
N ILE A 62 -4.94 -4.91 -0.50
CA ILE A 62 -3.47 -4.83 -0.54
C ILE A 62 -2.86 -4.19 0.72
N PRO A 63 -3.44 -3.11 1.29
CA PRO A 63 -2.90 -2.51 2.51
C PRO A 63 -2.87 -3.46 3.71
N ASP A 64 -3.73 -4.48 3.74
CA ASP A 64 -3.73 -5.47 4.82
C ASP A 64 -2.46 -6.33 4.76
N SER A 65 -2.05 -6.77 3.56
CA SER A 65 -0.78 -7.49 3.37
C SER A 65 0.45 -6.63 3.71
N TRP A 66 0.39 -5.31 3.49
CA TRP A 66 1.46 -4.41 3.95
C TRP A 66 1.54 -4.37 5.48
N ASN A 67 0.37 -4.35 6.15
CA ASN A 67 0.29 -4.38 7.60
C ASN A 67 0.78 -5.71 8.18
N GLU A 68 0.51 -6.84 7.51
CA GLU A 68 1.05 -8.15 7.90
C GLU A 68 2.58 -8.18 7.82
N LEU A 69 3.17 -7.65 6.74
CA LEU A 69 4.62 -7.53 6.61
C LEU A 69 5.22 -6.62 7.68
N LEU A 70 4.56 -5.50 8.00
CA LEU A 70 4.97 -4.61 9.07
C LEU A 70 4.95 -5.31 10.42
N TYR A 71 3.85 -6.01 10.75
CA TYR A 71 3.70 -6.76 11.98
C TYR A 71 4.80 -7.81 12.15
N ALA A 72 5.01 -8.65 11.12
CA ALA A 72 6.06 -9.66 11.12
C ALA A 72 7.46 -9.03 11.29
N SER A 73 7.72 -7.90 10.63
CA SER A 73 9.00 -7.20 10.73
C SER A 73 9.26 -6.64 12.14
N LEU A 74 8.24 -6.09 12.79
CA LEU A 74 8.35 -5.58 14.17
C LEU A 74 8.56 -6.70 15.18
N LEU A 75 7.87 -7.83 15.01
CA LEU A 75 8.06 -9.03 15.82
C LEU A 75 9.50 -9.56 15.72
N ILE A 76 10.00 -9.74 14.49
CA ILE A 76 11.36 -10.25 14.24
C ILE A 76 12.42 -9.29 14.81
N ALA A 77 12.21 -7.98 14.65
CA ALA A 77 13.14 -6.97 15.16
C ALA A 77 13.05 -6.74 16.68
N GLY A 78 12.07 -7.34 17.38
CA GLY A 78 11.83 -7.14 18.80
C GLY A 78 11.58 -5.67 19.16
N LYS A 79 10.90 -4.90 18.30
CA LYS A 79 10.65 -3.46 18.51
C LYS A 79 9.23 -3.21 19.03
N GLY A 80 9.06 -2.18 19.88
CA GLY A 80 7.77 -1.83 20.47
C GLY A 80 7.49 -2.58 21.78
N SER A 81 6.24 -2.99 22.02
CA SER A 81 5.83 -3.81 23.17
C SER A 81 6.43 -5.21 23.18
N TRP A 82 7.13 -5.59 22.11
CA TRP A 82 7.75 -6.90 21.90
C TRP A 82 9.23 -6.95 22.30
N ARG A 83 9.77 -5.86 22.87
CA ARG A 83 11.07 -5.89 23.53
C ARG A 83 10.95 -6.78 24.77
N ARG A 84 11.55 -7.97 24.73
CA ARG A 84 11.91 -8.71 25.95
C ARG A 84 13.09 -8.02 26.62
#